data_AF-A0A961BR85-F1
#
_entry.id   AF-A0A961BR85-F1
#
_cell.length_a   1.000
_cell.length_b   1.000
_cell.length_c   1.000
_cell.angle_alpha   90.00
_cell.angle_beta   90.00
_cell.angle_gamma   90.00
#
_symmetry.space_group_name_H-M   'P 1'
#
loop_
_entity.id
_entity.type
_entity.pdbx_description
1 polymer ?
#
loop_
_entity_poly.entity_id
_entity_poly.type
_entity_poly.pdbx_seq_one_letter_code
_entity_poly.pdbx_strand_id
1 'polypeptide(L)'
;GDLRVIFRIPTWGELVELAFTEIIVFGVDSPQIVRRLLAAFDDLEQLVPPELHGPVAEERDQLRAAAERRLPAGVDRRTVLSPNRRGMG
;
A
#
# COMPACT_ATOMS: atom_id res chain seq x y z
N GLY A 1 -41.57 -7.73 17.07
CA GLY A 1 -41.17 -6.83 15.98
C GLY A 1 -39.73 -7.15 15.69
N ASP A 2 -39.44 -7.65 14.51
CA ASP A 2 -38.14 -8.24 14.22
C ASP A 2 -37.24 -7.21 13.56
N LEU A 3 -36.23 -6.76 14.30
CA LEU A 3 -35.24 -5.81 13.82
C LEU A 3 -34.29 -6.54 12.87
N ARG A 4 -34.25 -6.14 11.60
CA ARG A 4 -33.27 -6.65 10.63
C ARG A 4 -32.10 -5.68 10.55
N VAL A 5 -30.90 -6.15 10.89
CA VAL A 5 -29.66 -5.39 10.71
C VAL A 5 -29.09 -5.72 9.32
N ILE A 6 -28.86 -4.70 8.51
CA ILE A 6 -28.20 -4.82 7.20
C ILE A 6 -26.76 -4.33 7.38
N PHE A 7 -25.79 -5.23 7.18
CA PHE A 7 -24.38 -4.87 7.13
C PHE A 7 -23.94 -4.77 5.68
N ARG A 8 -23.32 -3.65 5.31
CA ARG A 8 -22.60 -3.53 4.04
C ARG A 8 -21.25 -4.22 4.22
N ILE A 9 -21.01 -5.28 3.44
CA ILE A 9 -19.70 -5.92 3.39
C ILE A 9 -18.81 -5.03 2.50
N PRO A 10 -17.63 -4.61 2.99
CA PRO A 10 -16.72 -3.83 2.18
C PRO A 10 -16.26 -4.64 0.96
N THR A 11 -16.18 -3.97 -0.17
CA THR A 11 -15.57 -4.50 -1.39
C THR A 11 -14.08 -4.73 -1.18
N TRP A 12 -13.48 -5.52 -2.06
CA TRP A 12 -12.03 -5.72 -2.08
C TRP A 12 -11.26 -4.39 -2.15
N GLY A 13 -11.70 -3.46 -3.02
CA GLY A 13 -11.06 -2.15 -3.13
C GLY A 13 -11.14 -1.34 -1.83
N GLU A 14 -12.32 -1.29 -1.21
CA GLU A 14 -12.50 -0.61 0.09
C GLU A 14 -11.62 -1.24 1.19
N LEU A 15 -11.38 -2.56 1.16
CA LEU A 15 -10.46 -3.23 2.10
C LEU A 15 -9.00 -2.90 1.83
N VAL A 16 -8.58 -2.86 0.57
CA VAL A 16 -7.20 -2.52 0.18
C VAL A 16 -6.90 -1.06 0.54
N GLU A 17 -7.79 -0.14 0.17
CA GLU A 17 -7.69 1.28 0.54
C GLU A 17 -7.58 1.43 2.06
N LEU A 18 -8.48 0.81 2.82
CA LEU A 18 -8.47 0.86 4.29
C LEU A 18 -7.16 0.31 4.87
N ALA A 19 -6.62 -0.78 4.31
CA ALA A 19 -5.43 -1.41 4.82
C ALA A 19 -4.17 -0.55 4.66
N PHE A 20 -4.09 0.27 3.61
CA PHE A 20 -2.84 0.94 3.24
C PHE A 20 -2.87 2.47 3.37
N THR A 21 -4.03 3.12 3.24
CA THR A 21 -4.13 4.60 3.20
C THR A 21 -3.41 5.26 4.37
N GLU A 22 -3.70 4.85 5.60
CA GLU A 22 -3.08 5.47 6.79
C GLU A 22 -1.57 5.20 6.85
N ILE A 23 -1.15 3.99 6.48
CA ILE A 23 0.27 3.62 6.48
C ILE A 23 1.04 4.46 5.45
N ILE A 24 0.44 4.72 4.28
CA ILE A 24 1.02 5.61 3.27
C ILE A 24 1.09 7.04 3.81
N VAL A 25 -0.02 7.57 4.33
CA VAL A 25 -0.10 8.97 4.80
C VAL A 25 0.94 9.26 5.89
N PHE A 26 1.12 8.35 6.85
CA PHE A 26 2.00 8.55 8.00
C PHE A 26 3.40 7.95 7.85
N GLY A 27 3.60 7.00 6.94
CA GLY A 27 4.88 6.28 6.80
C GLY A 27 5.73 6.66 5.59
N VAL A 28 5.23 7.52 4.69
CA VAL A 28 5.90 7.83 3.42
C VAL A 28 7.23 8.59 3.54
N ASP A 29 7.47 9.26 4.66
CA ASP A 29 8.76 9.89 4.97
C ASP A 29 9.81 8.91 5.51
N SER A 30 9.42 7.66 5.80
CA SER A 30 10.32 6.58 6.21
C SER A 30 10.71 5.71 5.01
N PRO A 31 11.98 5.77 4.55
CA PRO A 31 12.48 4.93 3.46
C PRO A 31 12.19 3.43 3.65
N GLN A 32 12.28 2.93 4.88
CA GLN A 32 12.08 1.51 5.16
C GLN A 32 10.60 1.11 5.10
N ILE A 33 9.68 2.00 5.46
CA ILE A 33 8.24 1.74 5.32
C ILE A 33 7.87 1.72 3.83
N VAL A 34 8.30 2.73 3.06
CA VAL A 34 8.04 2.77 1.60
C VAL A 34 8.52 1.49 0.92
N ARG A 35 9.76 1.08 1.20
CA ARG A 35 10.33 -0.14 0.59
C ARG A 35 9.59 -1.41 1.00
N ARG A 36 9.09 -1.50 2.24
CA ARG A 36 8.31 -2.66 2.73
C ARG A 36 6.92 -2.71 2.11
N LEU A 37 6.24 -1.57 1.99
CA LEU A 37 4.93 -1.51 1.33
C LEU A 37 5.03 -1.88 -0.15
N LEU A 38 6.07 -1.40 -0.85
CA LEU A 38 6.30 -1.81 -2.24
C LEU A 38 6.50 -3.34 -2.38
N ALA A 39 7.19 -3.98 -1.42
CA ALA A 39 7.30 -5.44 -1.40
C ALA A 39 5.96 -6.11 -1.07
N ALA A 40 5.19 -5.58 -0.11
CA ALA A 40 3.88 -6.10 0.23
C ALA A 40 2.90 -6.04 -0.96
N PHE A 41 2.93 -4.97 -1.77
CA PHE A 41 2.12 -4.90 -2.99
C PHE A 41 2.55 -5.92 -4.05
N ASP A 42 3.87 -6.11 -4.24
CA ASP A 42 4.39 -7.17 -5.13
C ASP A 42 3.94 -8.57 -4.69
N ASP A 43 3.94 -8.83 -3.38
CA ASP A 43 3.52 -10.11 -2.81
C ASP A 43 1.99 -10.28 -2.92
N LEU A 44 1.22 -9.22 -2.67
CA LEU A 44 -0.24 -9.26 -2.72
C LEU A 44 -0.75 -9.56 -4.13
N GLU A 45 -0.16 -8.93 -5.16
CA GLU A 45 -0.49 -9.22 -6.56
C GLU A 45 -0.17 -10.67 -6.97
N GLN A 46 0.81 -11.32 -6.35
CA GLN A 46 1.08 -12.74 -6.59
C GLN A 46 0.06 -13.67 -5.92
N LEU A 47 -0.60 -13.20 -4.86
CA LEU A 47 -1.54 -14.00 -4.07
C LEU A 47 -2.98 -13.89 -4.54
N VAL A 48 -3.35 -12.80 -5.22
CA VAL A 48 -4.73 -12.55 -5.66
C VAL A 48 -4.90 -12.74 -7.17
N PRO A 49 -6.11 -13.10 -7.65
CA PRO A 49 -6.42 -13.16 -9.07
C PRO A 49 -6.20 -11.79 -9.77
N PRO A 50 -5.88 -11.78 -11.09
CA PRO A 50 -5.61 -10.55 -11.83
C PRO A 50 -6.72 -9.50 -11.79
N GLU A 51 -7.98 -9.92 -11.65
CA GLU A 51 -9.14 -9.03 -11.57
C GLU A 51 -9.13 -8.17 -10.29
N LEU A 52 -8.35 -8.57 -9.28
CA LEU A 52 -8.20 -7.87 -8.00
C LEU A 52 -6.93 -7.00 -7.95
N HIS A 53 -6.12 -6.94 -9.01
CA HIS A 53 -4.88 -6.16 -9.04
C HIS A 53 -5.12 -4.65 -9.07
N GLY A 54 -6.24 -4.20 -9.64
CA GLY A 54 -6.55 -2.77 -9.82
C GLY A 54 -6.38 -1.94 -8.53
N PRO A 55 -7.12 -2.26 -7.45
CA PRO A 55 -6.98 -1.51 -6.19
C PRO A 55 -5.58 -1.58 -5.56
N VAL A 56 -4.84 -2.68 -5.77
CA VAL A 56 -3.47 -2.83 -5.24
C VAL A 56 -2.50 -1.92 -6.01
N ALA A 57 -2.66 -1.84 -7.33
CA ALA A 57 -1.87 -0.97 -8.18
C ALA A 57 -2.13 0.52 -7.88
N GLU A 58 -3.38 0.88 -7.61
CA GLU A 58 -3.75 2.25 -7.22
C GLU A 58 -3.04 2.70 -5.94
N GLU A 59 -3.07 1.88 -4.87
CA GLU A 59 -2.35 2.18 -3.62
C GLU A 59 -0.83 2.21 -3.81
N ARG A 60 -0.28 1.33 -4.66
CA ARG A 60 1.14 1.36 -5.03
C ARG A 60 1.52 2.68 -5.70
N ASP A 61 0.71 3.16 -6.63
CA ASP A 61 0.96 4.42 -7.34
C ASP A 61 0.83 5.63 -6.40
N GLN A 62 -0.16 5.61 -5.50
CA GLN A 62 -0.28 6.63 -4.44
C GLN A 62 0.98 6.70 -3.56
N LEU A 63 1.50 5.54 -3.11
CA LEU A 63 2.73 5.48 -2.34
C LEU A 63 3.93 6.03 -3.10
N ARG A 64 4.12 5.64 -4.37
CA ARG A 64 5.23 6.13 -5.19
C ARG A 64 5.17 7.65 -5.34
N ALA A 65 4.02 8.17 -5.71
CA ALA A 65 3.83 9.61 -5.89
C ALA A 65 4.03 10.39 -4.58
N ALA A 66 3.55 9.85 -3.46
CA ALA A 66 3.74 10.47 -2.15
C ALA A 66 5.23 10.45 -1.72
N ALA A 67 5.94 9.34 -1.96
CA ALA A 67 7.36 9.19 -1.63
C ALA A 67 8.24 10.15 -2.45
N GLU A 68 7.96 10.29 -3.75
CA GLU A 68 8.65 11.24 -4.61
C GLU A 68 8.57 12.67 -4.07
N ARG A 69 7.39 13.07 -3.57
CA ARG A 69 7.14 14.40 -3.01
C ARG A 69 7.72 14.62 -1.62
N ARG A 70 7.68 13.61 -0.74
CA ARG A 70 7.92 13.79 0.72
C ARG A 70 9.27 13.28 1.22
N LEU A 71 10.00 12.49 0.44
CA LEU A 71 11.30 11.99 0.89
C LEU A 71 12.31 13.13 1.11
N PRO A 72 13.06 13.11 2.24
CA PRO A 72 14.05 14.14 2.56
C PRO A 72 15.12 14.30 1.48
N ALA A 73 15.68 15.52 1.38
CA ALA A 73 16.84 15.78 0.55
C ALA A 73 18.03 14.90 1.03
N GLY A 74 18.76 14.32 0.08
CA GLY A 74 19.89 13.40 0.36
C GLY A 74 19.51 11.92 0.45
N VAL A 75 18.22 11.58 0.47
CA VAL A 75 17.78 10.18 0.34
C VAL A 75 17.82 9.77 -1.13
N ASP A 76 18.46 8.62 -1.41
CA ASP A 76 18.42 8.02 -2.74
C ASP A 76 17.03 7.44 -3.03
N ARG A 77 16.22 8.23 -3.75
CA ARG A 77 14.86 7.85 -4.17
C ARG A 77 14.83 6.55 -4.97
N ARG A 78 15.85 6.25 -5.79
CA ARG A 78 15.88 5.03 -6.60
C ARG A 78 15.96 3.80 -5.70
N THR A 79 16.81 3.87 -4.68
CA THR A 79 16.89 2.84 -3.65
C THR A 79 15.58 2.75 -2.87
N VAL A 80 14.97 3.86 -2.44
CA VAL A 80 13.71 3.80 -1.69
C VAL A 80 12.53 3.25 -2.49
N LEU A 81 12.46 3.55 -3.79
CA LEU A 81 11.40 3.08 -4.68
C LEU A 81 11.62 1.64 -5.19
N SER A 82 12.66 0.97 -4.69
CA SER A 82 12.94 -0.44 -4.93
C SER A 82 12.41 -1.31 -3.78
N PRO A 83 11.54 -2.30 -4.03
CA PRO A 83 10.97 -3.18 -3.00
C PRO A 83 12.04 -3.83 -2.11
N ASN A 84 11.83 -3.84 -0.79
CA ASN A 84 12.71 -4.56 0.14
C ASN A 84 12.26 -6.01 0.33
N ARG A 85 12.73 -6.92 -0.54
CA ARG A 85 12.39 -8.36 -0.48
C ARG A 85 13.20 -9.17 0.53
N ARG A 86 14.16 -8.55 1.22
CA ARG A 86 14.95 -9.20 2.28
C ARG A 86 14.67 -8.46 3.58
N GLY A 87 13.78 -9.00 4.41
CA GLY A 87 13.55 -8.49 5.75
C GLY A 87 14.84 -8.56 6.58
N MET A 88 15.67 -7.53 6.52
CA MET A 88 16.73 -7.28 7.48
C MET A 88 16.55 -5.87 8.02
N GLY A 89 16.08 -5.82 9.25
CA GLY A 89 15.99 -4.69 10.15
C GLY A 89 15.80 -5.26 11.53
#